data_AF-A0A2S6TJQ9-F1
#
_entry.id   AF-A0A2S6TJQ9-F1
#
_cell.length_a   1.000
_cell.length_b   1.000
_cell.length_c   1.000
_cell.angle_alpha   90.00
_cell.angle_beta   90.00
_cell.angle_gamma   90.00
#
_symmetry.space_group_name_H-M   'P 1'
#
loop_
_entity.id
_entity.type
_entity.pdbx_description
1 polymer ?
#
loop_
_entity_poly.entity_id
_entity_poly.type
_entity_poly.pdbx_seq_one_letter_code
_entity_poly.pdbx_strand_id
1 'polypeptide(L)'
;MSPKLTDMRDKVVMAALEFSAAGQWRQITMPEIATAAGISSAELYRLFPMKSDILAGFLEKIDRQVLAQEFEFEDEDTPRDRLFEVLMSRFDALAPHRVSIRTLSRELIADPLSTLSLGPAAMISTTWMLAAAGISSYGPFGLFRVKGLLAVWLATLRVWLAEENPDLPRTMAALDRYLRRAERGAIAMEGFEASALKFGDLESAGAANAYRE
;
A
#
# COMPACT_ATOMS: atom_id res chain seq x y z
N MET A 1 -16.15 14.49 -2.30
CA MET A 1 -15.63 15.13 -3.54
C MET A 1 -16.75 15.09 -4.58
N SER A 2 -16.96 16.15 -5.38
CA SER A 2 -18.05 16.14 -6.37
C SER A 2 -17.74 15.14 -7.51
N PRO A 3 -18.75 14.51 -8.14
CA PRO A 3 -18.53 13.54 -9.22
C PRO A 3 -17.65 14.07 -10.36
N LYS A 4 -17.81 15.36 -10.68
CA LYS A 4 -17.01 16.06 -11.70
C LYS A 4 -15.52 16.15 -11.34
N LEU A 5 -15.18 16.36 -10.06
CA LEU A 5 -13.79 16.44 -9.62
C LEU A 5 -13.11 15.06 -9.66
N THR A 6 -13.84 14.00 -9.31
CA THR A 6 -13.34 12.62 -9.41
C THR A 6 -13.04 12.25 -10.86
N ASP A 7 -13.93 12.58 -11.79
CA ASP A 7 -13.73 12.37 -13.24
C ASP A 7 -12.48 13.11 -13.76
N MET A 8 -12.28 14.37 -13.34
CA MET A 8 -11.07 15.12 -13.72
C MET A 8 -9.78 14.51 -13.16
N ARG A 9 -9.78 14.06 -11.89
CA ARG A 9 -8.61 13.39 -11.29
C ARG A 9 -8.29 12.10 -12.03
N ASP A 10 -9.31 11.31 -12.35
CA ASP A 10 -9.17 10.06 -13.10
C ASP A 10 -8.59 10.30 -14.50
N LYS A 11 -9.04 11.33 -15.22
CA LYS A 11 -8.47 11.71 -16.54
C LYS A 11 -6.99 12.04 -16.47
N VAL A 12 -6.55 12.81 -15.47
CA VAL A 12 -5.14 13.13 -15.26
C VAL A 12 -4.32 11.88 -14.96
N VAL A 13 -4.80 11.03 -14.05
CA VAL A 13 -4.13 9.77 -13.70
C VAL A 13 -3.99 8.87 -14.94
N MET A 14 -5.04 8.72 -15.73
CA MET A 14 -5.00 7.89 -16.93
C MET A 14 -4.03 8.43 -17.99
N ALA A 15 -4.07 9.73 -18.28
CA ALA A 15 -3.11 10.35 -19.20
C ALA A 15 -1.65 10.14 -18.75
N ALA A 16 -1.38 10.32 -17.45
CA ALA A 16 -0.07 10.05 -16.87
C ALA A 16 0.38 8.58 -17.01
N LEU A 17 -0.53 7.62 -16.81
CA LEU A 17 -0.24 6.19 -16.97
C LEU A 17 0.03 5.80 -18.42
N GLU A 18 -0.57 6.45 -19.41
CA GLU A 18 -0.29 6.24 -20.83
C GLU A 18 1.13 6.66 -21.19
N PHE A 19 1.57 7.85 -20.76
CA PHE A 19 2.96 8.29 -20.94
C PHE A 19 3.96 7.36 -20.25
N SER A 20 3.61 6.89 -19.05
CA SER A 20 4.39 5.89 -18.35
C SER A 20 4.50 4.57 -19.12
N ALA A 21 3.39 4.06 -19.69
CA ALA A 21 3.40 2.84 -20.47
C ALA A 21 4.33 2.95 -21.69
N ALA A 22 4.40 4.15 -22.26
CA ALA A 22 5.28 4.48 -23.38
C ALA A 22 6.75 4.78 -22.99
N GLY A 23 7.13 4.67 -21.71
CA GLY A 23 8.51 4.94 -21.28
C GLY A 23 8.89 6.42 -21.25
N GLN A 24 7.89 7.31 -21.15
CA GLN A 24 8.07 8.75 -21.25
C GLN A 24 7.91 9.49 -19.91
N TRP A 25 7.81 8.76 -18.79
CA TRP A 25 7.49 9.36 -17.48
C TRP A 25 8.51 10.43 -17.04
N ARG A 26 9.80 10.23 -17.34
CA ARG A 26 10.84 11.19 -16.97
C ARG A 26 10.82 12.43 -17.86
N GLN A 27 10.57 12.27 -19.16
CA GLN A 27 10.60 13.37 -20.13
C GLN A 27 9.31 14.21 -20.11
N ILE A 28 8.15 13.60 -19.89
CA ILE A 28 6.86 14.30 -19.95
C ILE A 28 6.78 15.43 -18.92
N THR A 29 6.19 16.55 -19.25
CA THR A 29 6.02 17.69 -18.35
C THR A 29 4.60 17.77 -17.79
N MET A 30 4.42 18.48 -16.66
CA MET A 30 3.08 18.70 -16.10
C MET A 30 2.12 19.38 -17.11
N PRO A 31 2.51 20.41 -17.88
CA PRO A 31 1.65 20.99 -18.91
C PRO A 31 1.26 20.02 -20.04
N GLU A 32 2.16 19.11 -20.44
CA GLU A 32 1.83 18.09 -21.44
C GLU A 32 0.83 17.07 -20.89
N ILE A 33 0.95 16.67 -19.61
CA ILE A 33 -0.05 15.84 -18.93
C ILE A 33 -1.41 16.57 -18.86
N ALA A 34 -1.42 17.86 -18.53
CA ALA A 34 -2.65 18.67 -18.49
C ALA A 34 -3.33 18.69 -19.86
N THR A 35 -2.54 18.94 -20.91
CA THR A 35 -3.00 18.95 -22.31
C THR A 35 -3.59 17.60 -22.71
N ALA A 36 -2.90 16.49 -22.40
CA ALA A 36 -3.39 15.15 -22.68
C ALA A 36 -4.68 14.80 -21.91
N ALA A 37 -4.81 15.30 -20.67
CA ALA A 37 -6.01 15.14 -19.85
C ALA A 37 -7.16 16.10 -20.22
N GLY A 38 -6.94 17.01 -21.17
CA GLY A 38 -7.93 17.99 -21.62
C GLY A 38 -8.28 19.06 -20.58
N ILE A 39 -7.35 19.40 -19.68
CA ILE A 39 -7.53 20.42 -18.63
C ILE A 39 -6.42 21.49 -18.71
N SER A 40 -6.65 22.63 -18.06
CA SER A 40 -5.62 23.67 -17.94
C SER A 40 -4.52 23.27 -16.95
N SER A 41 -3.31 23.83 -17.12
CA SER A 41 -2.22 23.66 -16.15
C SER A 41 -2.58 24.16 -14.75
N ALA A 42 -3.44 25.20 -14.66
CA ALA A 42 -3.92 25.72 -13.38
C ALA A 42 -4.85 24.71 -12.67
N GLU A 43 -5.73 24.05 -13.42
CA GLU A 43 -6.57 22.97 -12.88
C GLU A 43 -5.71 21.76 -12.47
N LEU A 44 -4.73 21.38 -13.28
CA LEU A 44 -3.80 20.32 -12.93
C LEU A 44 -3.06 20.64 -11.64
N TYR A 45 -2.47 21.83 -11.52
CA TYR A 45 -1.74 22.25 -10.32
C TYR A 45 -2.62 22.18 -9.06
N ARG A 46 -3.91 22.54 -9.17
CA ARG A 46 -4.87 22.43 -8.05
C ARG A 46 -5.16 20.98 -7.67
N LEU A 47 -5.17 20.07 -8.63
CA LEU A 47 -5.45 18.64 -8.39
C LEU A 47 -4.22 17.86 -7.92
N PHE A 48 -3.08 18.12 -8.56
CA PHE A 48 -1.80 17.43 -8.41
C PHE A 48 -0.65 18.42 -8.68
N PRO A 49 -0.08 19.04 -7.63
CA PRO A 49 1.02 20.00 -7.77
C PRO A 49 2.29 19.38 -8.38
N MET A 50 2.54 18.10 -8.15
CA MET A 50 3.73 17.36 -8.60
C MET A 50 3.36 16.05 -9.29
N LYS A 51 4.28 15.50 -10.10
CA LYS A 51 4.13 14.17 -10.71
C LYS A 51 3.92 13.06 -9.66
N SER A 52 4.57 13.16 -8.51
CA SER A 52 4.39 12.22 -7.40
C SER A 52 2.98 12.26 -6.81
N ASP A 53 2.32 13.41 -6.82
CA ASP A 53 0.92 13.53 -6.39
C ASP A 53 -0.02 12.80 -7.35
N ILE A 54 0.30 12.76 -8.65
CA ILE A 54 -0.45 11.97 -9.63
C ILE A 54 -0.31 10.47 -9.32
N LEU A 55 0.89 10.01 -8.95
CA LEU A 55 1.12 8.62 -8.54
C LEU A 55 0.39 8.30 -7.23
N ALA A 56 0.36 9.22 -6.27
CA ALA A 56 -0.45 9.07 -5.06
C ALA A 56 -1.95 9.00 -5.40
N GLY A 57 -2.43 9.81 -6.35
CA GLY A 57 -3.79 9.75 -6.88
C GLY A 57 -4.10 8.42 -7.57
N PHE A 58 -3.13 7.81 -8.25
CA PHE A 58 -3.27 6.46 -8.79
C PHE A 58 -3.41 5.41 -7.69
N LEU A 59 -2.58 5.46 -6.64
CA LEU A 59 -2.74 4.57 -5.48
C LEU A 59 -4.12 4.74 -4.83
N GLU A 60 -4.56 5.98 -4.62
CA GLU A 60 -5.89 6.30 -4.09
C GLU A 60 -7.02 5.71 -4.96
N LYS A 61 -6.88 5.80 -6.30
CA LYS A 61 -7.84 5.22 -7.25
C LYS A 61 -7.95 3.71 -7.09
N ILE A 62 -6.82 3.01 -7.02
CA ILE A 62 -6.77 1.55 -6.85
C ILE A 62 -7.33 1.16 -5.49
N ASP A 63 -6.92 1.83 -4.42
CA ASP A 63 -7.40 1.54 -3.08
C ASP A 63 -8.92 1.75 -2.99
N ARG A 64 -9.47 2.79 -3.61
CA ARG A 64 -10.93 3.00 -3.71
C ARG A 64 -11.64 1.86 -4.45
N GLN A 65 -11.03 1.27 -5.47
CA GLN A 65 -11.63 0.13 -6.18
C GLN A 65 -11.67 -1.12 -5.31
N VAL A 66 -10.60 -1.37 -4.55
CA VAL A 66 -10.53 -2.50 -3.62
C VAL A 66 -11.50 -2.30 -2.46
N LEU A 67 -11.52 -1.10 -1.85
CA LEU A 67 -12.40 -0.78 -0.71
C LEU A 67 -13.89 -0.72 -1.09
N ALA A 68 -14.22 -0.61 -2.37
CA ALA A 68 -15.59 -0.68 -2.84
C ALA A 68 -16.10 -2.13 -3.00
N GLN A 69 -15.23 -3.12 -2.85
CA GLN A 69 -15.61 -4.53 -2.87
C GLN A 69 -16.14 -4.95 -1.50
N GLU A 70 -17.16 -5.80 -1.52
CA GLU A 70 -17.67 -6.46 -0.33
C GLU A 70 -16.86 -7.76 -0.15
N PHE A 71 -16.03 -7.80 0.89
CA PHE A 71 -15.30 -9.01 1.28
C PHE A 71 -16.16 -9.82 2.24
N GLU A 72 -16.54 -11.03 1.83
CA GLU A 72 -17.35 -11.96 2.63
C GLU A 72 -16.44 -12.89 3.43
N PHE A 73 -15.74 -12.33 4.42
CA PHE A 73 -14.88 -13.14 5.29
C PHE A 73 -15.71 -14.05 6.21
N GLU A 74 -15.27 -15.29 6.36
CA GLU A 74 -15.85 -16.25 7.29
C GLU A 74 -15.28 -16.07 8.71
N ASP A 75 -16.02 -16.48 9.74
CA ASP A 75 -15.56 -16.40 11.13
C ASP A 75 -14.27 -17.22 11.38
N GLU A 76 -14.04 -18.25 10.54
CA GLU A 76 -12.87 -19.13 10.60
C GLU A 76 -11.64 -18.52 9.90
N ASP A 77 -11.81 -17.45 9.12
CA ASP A 77 -10.73 -16.84 8.35
C ASP A 77 -9.67 -16.21 9.26
N THR A 78 -8.44 -16.67 9.08
CA THR A 78 -7.31 -16.06 9.79
C THR A 78 -7.02 -14.66 9.22
N PRO A 79 -6.41 -13.74 10.00
CA PRO A 79 -5.99 -12.44 9.49
C PRO A 79 -5.10 -12.53 8.24
N ARG A 80 -4.34 -13.63 8.10
CA ARG A 80 -3.53 -13.92 6.92
C ARG A 80 -4.41 -14.17 5.69
N ASP A 81 -5.44 -15.00 5.83
CA ASP A 81 -6.31 -15.39 4.72
C ASP A 81 -7.09 -14.16 4.21
N ARG A 82 -7.60 -13.32 5.12
CA ARG A 82 -8.22 -12.03 4.77
C ARG A 82 -7.26 -11.07 4.05
N LEU A 83 -6.02 -10.95 4.53
CA LEU A 83 -4.99 -10.13 3.86
C LEU A 83 -4.61 -10.68 2.49
N PHE A 84 -4.58 -12.01 2.33
CA PHE A 84 -4.32 -12.63 1.05
C PHE A 84 -5.38 -12.23 0.04
N GLU A 85 -6.65 -12.35 0.40
CA GLU A 85 -7.79 -11.99 -0.46
C GLU A 85 -7.77 -10.50 -0.85
N VAL A 86 -7.64 -9.60 0.13
CA VAL A 86 -7.56 -8.14 -0.12
C VAL A 86 -6.41 -7.80 -1.07
N LEU A 87 -5.23 -8.39 -0.87
CA LEU A 87 -4.08 -8.11 -1.71
C LEU A 87 -4.17 -8.74 -3.10
N MET A 88 -4.83 -9.89 -3.25
CA MET A 88 -5.13 -10.47 -4.57
C MET A 88 -6.11 -9.60 -5.35
N SER A 89 -7.20 -9.18 -4.72
CA SER A 89 -8.14 -8.19 -5.28
C SER A 89 -7.43 -6.91 -5.73
N ARG A 90 -6.45 -6.46 -4.95
CA ARG A 90 -5.61 -5.32 -5.33
C ARG A 90 -4.73 -5.58 -6.55
N PHE A 91 -4.20 -6.79 -6.72
CA PHE A 91 -3.47 -7.15 -7.95
C PHE A 91 -4.39 -7.19 -9.17
N ASP A 92 -5.64 -7.64 -9.01
CA ASP A 92 -6.63 -7.63 -10.08
C ASP A 92 -6.97 -6.20 -10.51
N ALA A 93 -7.15 -5.28 -9.56
CA ALA A 93 -7.35 -3.86 -9.84
C ALA A 93 -6.15 -3.22 -10.56
N LEU A 94 -4.92 -3.69 -10.30
CA LEU A 94 -3.71 -3.20 -10.96
C LEU A 94 -3.45 -3.83 -12.33
N ALA A 95 -4.04 -4.98 -12.63
CA ALA A 95 -3.76 -5.75 -13.84
C ALA A 95 -3.90 -4.94 -15.15
N PRO A 96 -4.93 -4.08 -15.33
CA PRO A 96 -5.05 -3.24 -16.53
C PRO A 96 -3.89 -2.26 -16.73
N HIS A 97 -3.19 -1.90 -15.65
CA HIS A 97 -2.13 -0.88 -15.63
C HIS A 97 -0.72 -1.47 -15.53
N ARG A 98 -0.60 -2.79 -15.69
CA ARG A 98 0.64 -3.55 -15.45
C ARG A 98 1.85 -3.03 -16.22
N VAL A 99 1.67 -2.62 -17.48
CA VAL A 99 2.74 -2.08 -18.32
C VAL A 99 3.27 -0.77 -17.74
N SER A 100 2.38 0.17 -17.41
CA SER A 100 2.73 1.45 -16.77
C SER A 100 3.44 1.23 -15.43
N ILE A 101 2.92 0.35 -14.57
CA ILE A 101 3.52 0.05 -13.26
C ILE A 101 4.93 -0.54 -13.43
N ARG A 102 5.12 -1.45 -14.41
CA ARG A 102 6.43 -2.03 -14.71
C ARG A 102 7.44 -0.95 -15.09
N THR A 103 7.06 -0.02 -15.96
CA THR A 103 7.94 1.07 -16.37
C THR A 103 8.23 2.05 -15.23
N LEU A 104 7.19 2.48 -14.49
CA LEU A 104 7.34 3.34 -13.31
C LEU A 104 8.24 2.72 -12.27
N SER A 105 8.12 1.41 -12.02
CA SER A 105 8.94 0.74 -11.00
C SER A 105 10.43 0.86 -11.28
N ARG A 106 10.85 0.78 -12.56
CA ARG A 106 12.25 0.94 -12.98
C ARG A 106 12.72 2.39 -12.87
N GLU A 107 11.88 3.34 -13.27
CA GLU A 107 12.22 4.76 -13.26
C GLU A 107 12.25 5.36 -11.86
N LEU A 108 11.33 4.95 -10.97
CA LEU A 108 11.30 5.37 -9.56
C LEU A 108 12.52 4.84 -8.79
N ILE A 109 12.97 3.61 -9.05
CA ILE A 109 14.22 3.10 -8.47
C ILE A 109 15.42 3.98 -8.85
N ALA A 110 15.40 4.56 -10.06
CA ALA A 110 16.44 5.47 -10.54
C ALA A 110 16.23 6.93 -10.11
N ASP A 111 15.21 7.23 -9.29
CA ASP A 111 14.89 8.55 -8.74
C ASP A 111 14.53 8.45 -7.24
N PRO A 112 15.56 8.54 -6.37
CA PRO A 112 15.38 8.43 -4.92
C PRO A 112 14.43 9.49 -4.34
N LEU A 113 14.39 10.70 -4.91
CA LEU A 113 13.58 11.79 -4.39
C LEU A 113 12.10 11.55 -4.66
N SER A 114 11.76 11.15 -5.89
CA SER A 114 10.38 10.76 -6.24
C SER A 114 9.91 9.58 -5.40
N THR A 115 10.77 8.59 -5.17
CA THR A 115 10.46 7.45 -4.29
C THR A 115 10.16 7.88 -2.86
N LEU A 116 10.96 8.80 -2.30
CA LEU A 116 10.76 9.28 -0.94
C LEU A 116 9.43 10.04 -0.78
N SER A 117 9.05 10.82 -1.80
CA SER A 117 7.79 11.57 -1.80
C SER A 117 6.53 10.69 -1.83
N LEU A 118 6.62 9.47 -2.38
CA LEU A 118 5.52 8.51 -2.45
C LEU A 118 5.32 7.72 -1.14
N GLY A 119 6.32 7.72 -0.25
CA GLY A 119 6.32 6.96 1.00
C GLY A 119 5.07 7.17 1.86
N PRO A 120 4.67 8.41 2.19
CA PRO A 120 3.47 8.66 2.98
C PRO A 120 2.19 8.10 2.34
N ALA A 121 2.02 8.28 1.03
CA ALA A 121 0.86 7.75 0.30
C ALA A 121 0.83 6.21 0.35
N ALA A 122 1.99 5.55 0.19
CA ALA A 122 2.09 4.10 0.31
C ALA A 122 1.74 3.59 1.72
N MET A 123 2.10 4.34 2.77
CA MET A 123 1.77 4.00 4.16
C MET A 123 0.27 4.15 4.44
N ILE A 124 -0.35 5.24 3.97
CA ILE A 124 -1.80 5.46 4.07
C ILE A 124 -2.55 4.34 3.34
N SER A 125 -2.13 4.05 2.11
CA SER A 125 -2.68 2.97 1.29
C SER A 125 -2.62 1.61 2.00
N THR A 126 -1.47 1.27 2.57
CA THR A 126 -1.27 0.01 3.30
C THR A 126 -2.14 -0.06 4.57
N THR A 127 -2.35 1.08 5.22
CA THR A 127 -3.25 1.19 6.38
C THR A 127 -4.69 0.85 5.99
N TRP A 128 -5.15 1.31 4.83
CA TRP A 128 -6.47 0.96 4.32
C TRP A 128 -6.60 -0.49 3.91
N MET A 129 -5.54 -1.13 3.38
CA MET A 129 -5.56 -2.57 3.09
C MET A 129 -5.64 -3.42 4.37
N LEU A 130 -4.98 -2.99 5.46
CA LEU A 130 -5.17 -3.62 6.78
C LEU A 130 -6.61 -3.45 7.27
N ALA A 131 -7.17 -2.24 7.14
CA ALA A 131 -8.54 -1.95 7.53
C ALA A 131 -9.56 -2.79 6.74
N ALA A 132 -9.35 -2.95 5.43
CA ALA A 132 -10.17 -3.81 4.57
C ALA A 132 -10.16 -5.27 5.05
N ALA A 133 -9.03 -5.77 5.54
CA ALA A 133 -8.90 -7.11 6.12
C ALA A 133 -9.36 -7.20 7.59
N GLY A 134 -10.01 -6.16 8.14
CA GLY A 134 -10.46 -6.11 9.54
C GLY A 134 -9.32 -6.07 10.57
N ILE A 135 -8.12 -5.63 10.18
CA ILE A 135 -6.94 -5.57 11.06
C ILE A 135 -6.72 -4.12 11.52
N SER A 136 -6.70 -3.92 12.84
CA SER A 136 -6.41 -2.61 13.41
C SER A 136 -4.97 -2.18 13.16
N SER A 137 -4.82 -0.97 12.61
CA SER A 137 -3.54 -0.26 12.45
C SER A 137 -3.19 0.64 13.65
N TYR A 138 -3.99 0.61 14.72
CA TYR A 138 -3.80 1.43 15.92
C TYR A 138 -3.09 0.64 17.04
N GLY A 139 -2.42 1.37 17.93
CA GLY A 139 -1.68 0.80 19.06
C GLY A 139 -0.16 0.69 18.85
N PRO A 140 0.59 0.20 19.85
CA PRO A 140 2.06 0.20 19.86
C PRO A 140 2.69 -0.57 18.68
N PHE A 141 1.98 -1.57 18.14
CA PHE A 141 2.43 -2.36 16.98
C PHE A 141 1.78 -1.96 15.66
N GLY A 142 0.91 -0.96 15.64
CA GLY A 142 0.23 -0.51 14.43
C GLY A 142 1.21 -0.14 13.31
N LEU A 143 2.24 0.65 13.64
CA LEU A 143 3.28 1.03 12.69
C LEU A 143 4.08 -0.17 12.17
N PHE A 144 4.32 -1.19 13.00
CA PHE A 144 4.98 -2.42 12.58
C PHE A 144 4.13 -3.22 11.60
N ARG A 145 2.81 -3.34 11.85
CA ARG A 145 1.89 -3.99 10.92
C ARG A 145 1.86 -3.29 9.57
N VAL A 146 1.79 -1.95 9.56
CA VAL A 146 1.80 -1.16 8.31
C VAL A 146 3.14 -1.35 7.57
N LYS A 147 4.29 -1.22 8.23
CA LYS A 147 5.60 -1.40 7.58
C LYS A 147 5.82 -2.84 7.11
N GLY A 148 5.39 -3.81 7.90
CA GLY A 148 5.46 -5.23 7.56
C GLY A 148 4.63 -5.56 6.33
N LEU A 149 3.37 -5.10 6.29
CA LEU A 149 2.52 -5.31 5.12
C LEU A 149 3.03 -4.56 3.89
N LEU A 150 3.56 -3.35 4.04
CA LEU A 150 4.19 -2.62 2.94
C LEU A 150 5.39 -3.39 2.37
N ALA A 151 6.20 -4.01 3.23
CA ALA A 151 7.32 -4.85 2.78
C ALA A 151 6.84 -6.11 2.05
N VAL A 152 5.80 -6.78 2.56
CA VAL A 152 5.14 -7.91 1.87
C VAL A 152 4.63 -7.47 0.50
N TRP A 153 3.89 -6.36 0.46
CA TRP A 153 3.34 -5.79 -0.77
C TRP A 153 4.42 -5.51 -1.82
N LEU A 154 5.48 -4.79 -1.46
CA LEU A 154 6.58 -4.47 -2.39
C LEU A 154 7.36 -5.71 -2.84
N ALA A 155 7.51 -6.72 -1.98
CA ALA A 155 8.16 -7.97 -2.34
C ALA A 155 7.31 -8.80 -3.31
N THR A 156 6.01 -8.92 -3.05
CA THR A 156 5.06 -9.61 -3.93
C THR A 156 4.87 -8.87 -5.24
N LEU A 157 4.78 -7.54 -5.23
CA LEU A 157 4.64 -6.72 -6.43
C LEU A 157 5.77 -6.96 -7.45
N ARG A 158 7.01 -7.18 -6.97
CA ARG A 158 8.13 -7.54 -7.85
C ARG A 158 7.96 -8.90 -8.52
N VAL A 159 7.44 -9.89 -7.78
CA VAL A 159 7.14 -11.22 -8.32
C VAL A 159 6.00 -11.12 -9.32
N TRP A 160 4.93 -10.41 -8.95
CA TRP A 160 3.80 -10.12 -9.80
C TRP A 160 4.29 -9.51 -11.09
N LEU A 161 4.97 -8.36 -11.10
CA LEU A 161 5.45 -7.69 -12.32
C LEU A 161 6.28 -8.56 -13.28
N ALA A 162 6.94 -9.61 -12.77
CA ALA A 162 7.76 -10.54 -13.55
C ALA A 162 7.01 -11.79 -14.03
N GLU A 163 5.78 -12.04 -13.56
CA GLU A 163 4.97 -13.18 -13.96
C GLU A 163 4.17 -12.88 -15.23
N GLU A 164 4.10 -13.79 -16.19
CA GLU A 164 3.28 -13.60 -17.41
C GLU A 164 2.00 -14.44 -17.37
N ASN A 165 1.94 -15.43 -16.47
CA ASN A 165 0.81 -16.32 -16.33
C ASN A 165 -0.40 -15.55 -15.74
N PRO A 166 -1.57 -15.56 -16.40
CA PRO A 166 -2.78 -14.90 -15.90
C PRO A 166 -3.31 -15.48 -14.59
N ASP A 167 -3.06 -16.76 -14.30
CA ASP A 167 -3.51 -17.42 -13.07
C ASP A 167 -2.63 -17.07 -11.85
N LEU A 168 -1.54 -16.32 -12.08
CA LEU A 168 -0.65 -15.79 -11.03
C LEU A 168 -0.12 -16.82 -9.99
N PRO A 169 0.20 -18.08 -10.35
CA PRO A 169 0.57 -19.11 -9.38
C PRO A 169 1.83 -18.75 -8.56
N ARG A 170 2.81 -18.05 -9.16
CA ARG A 170 4.03 -17.62 -8.45
C ARG A 170 3.74 -16.45 -7.51
N THR A 171 2.89 -15.52 -7.92
CA THR A 171 2.47 -14.38 -7.11
C THR A 171 1.71 -14.87 -5.89
N MET A 172 0.72 -15.76 -6.06
CA MET A 172 -0.04 -16.36 -4.96
C MET A 172 0.90 -17.07 -3.97
N ALA A 173 1.78 -17.95 -4.46
CA ALA A 173 2.73 -18.65 -3.60
C ALA A 173 3.71 -17.70 -2.88
N ALA A 174 4.16 -16.63 -3.54
CA ALA A 174 5.01 -15.63 -2.93
C ALA A 174 4.28 -14.82 -1.85
N LEU A 175 3.04 -14.41 -2.13
CA LEU A 175 2.19 -13.66 -1.22
C LEU A 175 1.92 -14.45 0.06
N ASP A 176 1.43 -15.69 -0.05
CA ASP A 176 1.20 -16.59 1.08
C ASP A 176 2.48 -16.75 1.91
N ARG A 177 3.61 -17.05 1.26
CA ARG A 177 4.90 -17.20 1.95
C ARG A 177 5.33 -15.95 2.71
N TYR A 178 5.16 -14.77 2.13
CA TYR A 178 5.55 -13.51 2.77
C TYR A 178 4.60 -13.11 3.89
N LEU A 179 3.29 -13.34 3.74
CA LEU A 179 2.31 -13.12 4.80
C LEU A 179 2.56 -14.07 5.99
N ARG A 180 2.81 -15.37 5.75
CA ARG A 180 3.21 -16.31 6.83
C ARG A 180 4.46 -15.85 7.57
N ARG A 181 5.41 -15.21 6.88
CA ARG A 181 6.62 -14.68 7.53
C ARG A 181 6.33 -13.43 8.34
N ALA A 182 5.47 -12.55 7.85
CA ALA A 182 5.04 -11.36 8.59
C ALA A 182 4.23 -11.74 9.85
N GLU A 183 3.33 -12.72 9.73
CA GLU A 183 2.54 -13.29 10.85
C GLU A 183 3.44 -13.82 11.97
N ARG A 184 4.44 -14.65 11.64
CA ARG A 184 5.41 -15.14 12.64
C ARG A 184 6.15 -14.00 13.35
N GLY A 185 6.50 -12.94 12.61
CA GLY A 185 7.13 -11.74 13.19
C GLY A 185 6.20 -11.00 14.13
N ALA A 186 4.92 -10.85 13.77
CA ALA A 186 3.91 -10.22 14.61
C ALA A 186 3.69 -10.99 15.92
N ILE A 187 3.53 -12.31 15.86
CA ILE A 187 3.34 -13.17 17.04
C ILE A 187 4.55 -13.08 17.98
N ALA A 188 5.77 -13.09 17.45
CA ALA A 188 6.98 -12.97 18.27
C ALA A 188 7.06 -11.62 19.00
N MET A 189 6.59 -10.54 18.38
CA MET A 189 6.55 -9.21 19.00
C MET A 189 5.47 -9.10 20.08
N GLU A 190 4.28 -9.64 19.85
CA GLU A 190 3.19 -9.66 20.85
C GLU A 190 3.58 -10.50 22.08
N GLY A 191 4.27 -11.63 21.88
CA GLY A 191 4.84 -12.42 22.96
C GLY A 191 5.92 -11.67 23.77
N PHE A 192 6.71 -10.82 23.11
CA PHE A 192 7.70 -9.97 23.79
C PHE A 192 7.06 -8.87 24.64
N GLU A 193 5.99 -8.20 24.16
CA GLU A 193 5.24 -7.22 24.94
C GLU A 193 4.61 -7.85 26.19
N ALA A 194 3.89 -8.97 26.02
CA ALA A 194 3.28 -9.68 27.13
C ALA A 194 4.31 -10.11 28.20
N SER A 195 5.53 -10.40 27.77
CA SER A 195 6.64 -10.69 28.67
C SER A 195 7.17 -9.42 29.36
N ALA A 196 7.41 -8.35 28.60
CA ALA A 196 7.93 -7.07 29.11
C ALA A 196 6.99 -6.40 30.13
N LEU A 197 5.67 -6.44 29.90
CA LEU A 197 4.67 -5.93 30.84
C LEU A 197 4.69 -6.72 32.15
N LYS A 198 4.78 -8.06 32.08
CA LYS A 198 4.94 -8.91 33.29
C LYS A 198 6.21 -8.58 34.07
N PHE A 199 7.33 -8.29 33.40
CA PHE A 199 8.57 -7.88 34.08
C PHE A 199 8.42 -6.52 34.78
N GLY A 200 7.76 -5.54 34.15
CA GLY A 200 7.50 -4.23 34.78
C GLY A 200 6.55 -4.30 35.99
N ASP A 201 5.54 -5.18 35.94
CA ASP A 201 4.64 -5.43 37.06
C ASP A 201 5.36 -6.11 38.24
N LEU A 202 6.33 -7.00 37.96
CA LEU A 202 7.14 -7.66 38.99
C LEU A 202 8.13 -6.71 39.67
N GLU A 203 8.76 -5.81 38.92
CA GLU A 203 9.65 -4.78 39.49
C GLU A 203 8.88 -3.76 40.34
N SER A 204 7.71 -3.33 39.89
CA SER A 204 6.87 -2.38 40.64
C SER A 204 6.30 -3.00 41.92
N ALA A 205 5.91 -4.28 41.89
CA ALA A 205 5.50 -5.03 43.08
C ALA A 205 6.65 -5.25 44.07
N GLY A 206 7.86 -5.55 43.57
CA GLY A 206 9.07 -5.68 44.40
C GLY A 206 9.49 -4.36 45.08
N ALA A 207 9.43 -3.25 44.34
CA ALA A 207 9.72 -1.92 44.87
C ALA A 207 8.70 -1.47 45.93
N ALA A 208 7.41 -1.80 45.75
CA ALA A 208 6.38 -1.46 46.73
C ALA A 208 6.52 -2.22 48.07
N ASN A 209 7.07 -3.43 48.06
CA ASN A 209 7.38 -4.18 49.27
C ASN A 209 8.65 -3.67 49.97
N ALA A 210 9.65 -3.18 49.23
CA ALA A 210 10.90 -2.66 49.80
C ALA A 210 10.74 -1.33 50.58
N TYR A 211 9.62 -0.62 50.43
CA TYR A 211 9.29 0.61 51.18
C TYR A 211 8.35 0.37 52.37
N ARG A 212 7.97 -0.88 52.67
CA ARG A 212 7.10 -1.24 53.81
C ARG A 212 7.84 -1.91 54.98
N GLU A 213 9.16 -2.07 54.90
CA GLU A 213 10.04 -2.47 56.00
C GLU A 213 10.85 -1.27 56.51
#